data_AF-A0A1G1HE55-F1
#
_entry.id   AF-A0A1G1HE55-F1
#
_cell.length_a   1.000
_cell.length_b   1.000
_cell.length_c   1.000
_cell.angle_alpha   90.00
_cell.angle_beta   90.00
_cell.angle_gamma   90.00
#
_symmetry.space_group_name_H-M   'P 1'
#
loop_
_entity.id
_entity.type
_entity.pdbx_description
1 polymer ?
#
loop_
_entity_poly.entity_id
_entity_poly.type
_entity_poly.pdbx_seq_one_letter_code
_entity_poly.pdbx_strand_id
1 'polypeptide(L)'
;MNESSKITFNSDVRNKKGGIKMKNKRRIALLVLVILVLCISVLADAGVASAGKFLGFTDIAVNGDTGVMELNRLCNAQFSSSRMCTTREIMNGTNPNHRFPVAGWAWVKSIFDNPADEFLSGSGGGQLSCLGWSSNASFDKGLAINGDSNFSQQKCNLLLNISCCEK
;
A
#
# COMPACT_ATOMS: atom_id res chain seq x y z
N MET A 1 53.54 42.13 33.31
CA MET A 1 54.19 41.30 32.27
C MET A 1 53.82 41.90 30.93
N ASN A 2 54.86 42.23 30.16
CA ASN A 2 54.89 43.20 29.07
C ASN A 2 54.42 42.66 27.71
N GLU A 3 53.89 43.59 26.93
CA GLU A 3 54.08 43.81 25.48
C GLU A 3 54.18 42.63 24.49
N SER A 4 53.19 42.63 23.59
CA SER A 4 53.36 42.93 22.16
C SER A 4 54.48 42.26 21.35
N SER A 5 53.99 41.47 20.39
CA SER A 5 54.22 41.68 18.95
C SER A 5 55.57 41.26 18.36
N LYS A 6 55.53 40.21 17.53
CA LYS A 6 56.54 39.99 16.50
C LYS A 6 55.93 39.48 15.20
N ILE A 7 56.34 40.20 14.15
CA ILE A 7 56.64 39.76 12.78
C ILE A 7 55.50 39.87 11.75
N THR A 8 55.58 41.01 11.05
CA THR A 8 55.16 41.25 9.67
C THR A 8 55.84 40.28 8.71
N PHE A 9 55.08 39.65 7.81
CA PHE A 9 55.56 39.28 6.48
C PHE A 9 54.45 39.55 5.45
N ASN A 10 54.73 40.47 4.54
CA ASN A 10 53.88 40.88 3.45
C ASN A 10 54.52 40.37 2.15
N SER A 11 53.80 39.62 1.33
CA SER A 11 54.07 39.48 -0.11
C SER A 11 52.93 38.75 -0.82
N ASP A 12 51.97 39.56 -1.27
CA ASP A 12 51.65 39.67 -2.69
C ASP A 12 51.50 38.35 -3.49
N VAL A 13 50.29 37.77 -3.44
CA VAL A 13 49.81 36.85 -4.49
C VAL A 13 48.71 37.56 -5.25
N ARG A 14 49.13 38.24 -6.33
CA ARG A 14 48.29 38.80 -7.38
C ARG A 14 47.23 37.80 -7.85
N ASN A 15 46.00 38.09 -7.48
CA ASN A 15 44.79 37.45 -7.98
C ASN A 15 44.64 37.75 -9.49
N LYS A 16 44.99 36.78 -10.34
CA LYS A 16 44.70 36.81 -11.78
C LYS A 16 43.18 36.70 -11.95
N LYS A 17 42.52 37.85 -12.14
CA LYS A 17 41.16 37.95 -12.68
C LYS A 17 41.13 37.36 -14.10
N GLY A 18 40.97 36.04 -14.18
CA GLY A 18 40.54 35.34 -15.39
C GLY A 18 39.09 35.67 -15.66
N GLY A 19 38.84 36.67 -16.50
CA GLY A 19 37.52 37.05 -16.99
C GLY A 19 36.91 35.92 -17.82
N ILE A 20 36.16 35.02 -17.17
CA ILE A 20 35.28 34.10 -17.87
C ILE A 20 34.12 34.94 -18.43
N LYS A 21 34.19 35.19 -19.74
CA LYS A 21 33.20 35.86 -20.59
C LYS A 21 31.77 35.51 -20.14
N MET A 22 31.05 36.53 -19.68
CA MET A 22 29.73 36.48 -19.02
C MET A 22 28.58 35.90 -19.87
N LYS A 23 28.83 35.53 -21.14
CA LYS A 23 27.86 34.87 -22.03
C LYS A 23 27.71 33.37 -21.77
N ASN A 24 28.72 32.70 -21.18
CA ASN A 24 28.67 31.25 -20.94
C ASN A 24 28.02 30.87 -19.62
N LYS A 25 27.97 31.78 -18.63
CA LYS A 25 27.33 31.50 -17.33
C LYS A 25 25.82 31.27 -17.45
N ARG A 26 25.14 32.02 -18.33
CA ARG A 26 23.70 31.83 -18.60
C ARG A 26 23.41 30.52 -19.33
N ARG A 27 24.30 30.10 -20.25
CA ARG A 27 24.19 28.83 -20.97
C ARG A 27 24.46 27.62 -20.07
N ILE A 28 25.45 27.72 -19.18
CA ILE A 28 25.76 26.68 -18.18
C ILE A 28 24.63 26.59 -17.14
N ALA A 29 24.10 27.72 -16.66
CA ALA A 29 22.96 27.73 -15.74
C ALA A 29 21.69 27.12 -16.37
N LEU A 30 21.42 27.41 -17.65
CA LEU A 30 20.31 26.79 -18.39
C LEU A 30 20.52 25.28 -18.58
N LEU A 31 21.73 24.82 -18.90
CA LEU A 31 22.03 23.40 -19.03
C LEU A 31 21.89 22.66 -17.69
N VAL A 32 22.37 23.24 -16.59
CA VAL A 32 22.22 22.66 -15.25
C VAL A 32 20.74 22.59 -14.85
N LEU A 33 19.93 23.62 -15.17
CA LEU A 33 18.49 23.63 -14.89
C LEU A 33 17.75 22.58 -15.72
N VAL A 34 18.10 22.41 -17.00
CA VAL A 34 17.51 21.39 -17.89
C VAL A 34 17.89 19.98 -17.42
N ILE A 35 19.13 19.75 -16.99
CA ILE A 35 19.56 18.47 -16.42
C ILE A 35 18.84 18.19 -15.10
N LEU A 36 18.65 19.20 -14.24
CA LEU A 36 17.87 19.07 -13.00
C LEU A 36 16.41 18.71 -13.29
N VAL A 37 15.77 19.36 -14.26
CA VAL A 37 14.39 19.06 -14.67
C VAL A 37 14.29 17.65 -15.28
N LEU A 38 15.27 17.23 -16.09
CA LEU A 38 15.31 15.89 -16.68
C LEU A 38 15.55 14.79 -15.64
N CYS A 39 16.39 15.03 -14.62
CA CYS A 39 16.63 14.08 -13.54
C CYS A 39 15.42 13.90 -12.60
N ILE A 40 14.57 14.92 -12.44
CA ILE A 40 13.35 14.80 -11.60
C ILE A 40 12.33 13.85 -12.24
N SER A 41 12.35 13.65 -13.56
CA SER A 41 11.44 12.73 -14.27
C SER A 41 11.80 11.24 -14.16
N VAL A 42 12.93 10.86 -13.55
CA VAL A 42 13.40 9.45 -13.48
C VAL A 42 13.23 8.87 -12.06
N LEU A 43 12.04 9.03 -11.48
CA LEU A 43 11.68 8.41 -10.19
C LEU A 43 10.30 7.71 -10.23
N ALA A 44 9.82 7.34 -11.41
CA ALA A 44 8.63 6.51 -11.55
C ALA A 44 9.02 5.05 -11.84
N ASP A 45 8.39 4.15 -11.09
CA ASP A 45 8.38 2.70 -11.28
C ASP A 45 9.63 1.91 -10.85
N ALA A 46 10.01 2.07 -9.58
CA ALA A 46 10.21 0.86 -8.80
C ALA A 46 8.81 0.37 -8.43
N GLY A 47 8.30 -0.63 -9.17
CA GLY A 47 7.00 -1.26 -8.94
C GLY A 47 6.91 -1.87 -7.55
N VAL A 48 6.67 -1.05 -6.54
CA VAL A 48 5.95 -1.47 -5.35
C VAL A 48 4.53 -1.70 -5.84
N ALA A 49 4.15 -2.96 -6.00
CA ALA A 49 2.76 -3.32 -6.19
C ALA A 49 1.95 -2.57 -5.12
N SER A 50 1.19 -1.56 -5.56
CA SER A 50 0.31 -0.81 -4.67
C SER A 50 -0.58 -1.84 -3.99
N ALA A 51 -0.47 -1.95 -2.67
CA ALA A 51 -1.44 -2.76 -1.93
C ALA A 51 -2.82 -2.22 -2.30
N GLY A 52 -3.67 -3.07 -2.88
CA GLY A 52 -5.00 -2.67 -3.34
C GLY A 52 -5.71 -1.92 -2.22
N LYS A 53 -6.18 -0.70 -2.51
CA LYS A 53 -6.83 0.13 -1.52
C LYS A 53 -8.14 -0.54 -1.10
N PHE A 54 -8.37 -0.63 0.20
CA PHE A 54 -9.64 -1.10 0.73
C PHE A 54 -10.77 -0.10 0.40
N LEU A 55 -11.86 -0.58 -0.19
CA LEU A 55 -12.96 0.26 -0.65
C LEU A 55 -14.19 0.20 0.26
N GLY A 56 -14.49 -0.96 0.85
CA GLY A 56 -15.69 -1.14 1.65
C GLY A 56 -16.14 -2.59 1.75
N PHE A 57 -17.23 -2.78 2.47
CA PHE A 57 -18.04 -4.00 2.40
C PHE A 57 -19.16 -3.80 1.37
N THR A 58 -19.56 -4.86 0.67
CA THR A 58 -20.77 -4.84 -0.15
C THR A 58 -22.02 -4.69 0.72
N ASP A 59 -23.13 -4.21 0.15
CA ASP A 59 -24.43 -4.20 0.83
C ASP A 59 -25.11 -5.58 0.76
N ILE A 60 -24.72 -6.39 -0.23
CA ILE A 60 -25.19 -7.76 -0.43
C ILE A 60 -24.39 -8.68 0.48
N ALA A 61 -25.11 -9.53 1.22
CA ALA A 61 -24.54 -10.64 1.98
C ALA A 61 -24.79 -11.97 1.26
N VAL A 62 -23.79 -12.85 1.28
CA VAL A 62 -23.80 -14.14 0.58
C VAL A 62 -23.18 -15.25 1.42
N ASN A 63 -23.47 -16.50 1.06
CA ASN A 63 -22.87 -17.68 1.69
C ASN A 63 -21.51 -18.02 1.06
N GLY A 64 -20.80 -18.97 1.68
CA GLY A 64 -19.49 -19.45 1.26
C GLY A 64 -19.47 -20.30 -0.03
N ASP A 65 -20.61 -20.63 -0.62
CA ASP A 65 -20.73 -21.40 -1.89
C ASP A 65 -20.96 -20.53 -3.13
N THR A 66 -20.87 -19.22 -2.98
CA THR A 66 -21.15 -18.25 -4.06
C THR A 66 -20.19 -18.37 -5.25
N GLY A 67 -18.99 -18.89 -5.03
CA GLY A 67 -17.94 -18.97 -6.05
C GLY A 67 -17.10 -17.70 -6.16
N VAL A 68 -15.79 -17.85 -6.28
CA VAL A 68 -14.83 -16.73 -6.27
C VAL A 68 -15.04 -15.71 -7.39
N MET A 69 -15.48 -16.15 -8.57
CA MET A 69 -15.74 -15.26 -9.70
C MET A 69 -16.94 -14.35 -9.42
N GLU A 70 -17.99 -14.90 -8.81
CA GLU A 70 -19.19 -14.15 -8.47
C GLU A 70 -18.94 -13.19 -7.30
N LEU A 71 -18.16 -13.61 -6.29
CA LEU A 71 -17.71 -12.71 -5.23
C LEU A 71 -16.98 -11.48 -5.78
N ASN A 72 -16.07 -11.69 -6.76
CA ASN A 72 -15.39 -10.59 -7.43
C ASN A 72 -16.34 -9.74 -8.29
N ARG A 73 -17.32 -10.36 -8.95
CA ARG A 73 -18.33 -9.67 -9.76
C ARG A 73 -19.19 -8.75 -8.90
N LEU A 74 -19.62 -9.22 -7.72
CA LEU A 74 -20.41 -8.45 -6.75
C LEU A 74 -19.63 -7.26 -6.21
N CYS A 75 -18.35 -7.43 -5.87
CA CYS A 75 -17.48 -6.29 -5.55
C CYS A 75 -17.44 -5.30 -6.72
N ASN A 76 -17.14 -5.75 -7.94
CA ASN A 76 -17.03 -4.88 -9.10
C ASN A 76 -18.35 -4.16 -9.45
N ALA A 77 -19.50 -4.75 -9.11
CA ALA A 77 -20.81 -4.16 -9.32
C ALA A 77 -21.10 -2.99 -8.37
N GLN A 78 -20.64 -3.08 -7.11
CA GLN A 78 -20.84 -2.02 -6.13
C GLN A 78 -19.71 -0.98 -6.15
N PHE A 79 -18.47 -1.43 -6.31
CA PHE A 79 -17.28 -0.59 -6.41
C PHE A 79 -16.58 -0.89 -7.74
N SER A 80 -16.57 0.08 -8.66
CA SER A 80 -15.96 -0.12 -9.99
C SER A 80 -14.48 -0.47 -9.90
N SER A 81 -14.01 -1.37 -10.78
CA SER A 81 -12.61 -1.85 -10.82
C SER A 81 -12.13 -2.51 -9.51
N SER A 82 -13.05 -3.18 -8.80
CA SER A 82 -12.74 -3.84 -7.52
C SER A 82 -12.95 -5.36 -7.57
N ARG A 83 -12.42 -6.05 -6.57
CA ARG A 83 -12.57 -7.49 -6.34
C ARG A 83 -12.59 -7.79 -4.85
N MET A 84 -12.82 -9.05 -4.49
CA MET A 84 -12.69 -9.47 -3.09
C MET A 84 -11.27 -9.20 -2.60
N CYS A 85 -11.16 -8.57 -1.43
CA CYS A 85 -9.89 -8.31 -0.78
C CYS A 85 -9.20 -9.62 -0.41
N THR A 86 -7.88 -9.57 -0.40
CA THR A 86 -7.04 -10.56 0.26
C THR A 86 -6.66 -10.06 1.64
N THR A 87 -6.33 -10.99 2.55
CA THR A 87 -5.78 -10.65 3.87
C THR A 87 -4.58 -9.72 3.78
N ARG A 88 -3.68 -9.92 2.81
CA ARG A 88 -2.52 -9.04 2.56
C ARG A 88 -2.92 -7.60 2.25
N GLU A 89 -3.89 -7.42 1.37
CA GLU A 89 -4.33 -6.07 0.99
C GLU A 89 -4.98 -5.35 2.15
N ILE A 90 -5.74 -6.07 2.97
CA ILE A 90 -6.29 -5.49 4.19
C ILE A 90 -5.14 -5.11 5.14
N MET A 91 -4.20 -6.01 5.42
CA MET A 91 -3.10 -5.73 6.34
C MET A 91 -2.20 -4.57 5.87
N ASN A 92 -2.02 -4.42 4.56
CA ASN A 92 -1.15 -3.38 3.99
C ASN A 92 -1.89 -2.07 3.66
N GLY A 93 -3.19 -2.13 3.40
CA GLY A 93 -3.98 -1.06 2.79
C GLY A 93 -5.08 -0.49 3.68
N THR A 94 -5.34 -1.06 4.86
CA THR A 94 -6.36 -0.52 5.76
C THR A 94 -5.84 0.76 6.40
N ASN A 95 -6.43 1.89 5.99
CA ASN A 95 -6.20 3.16 6.65
C ASN A 95 -6.83 3.08 8.05
N PRO A 96 -6.07 3.29 9.14
CA PRO A 96 -6.56 3.17 10.52
C PRO A 96 -7.72 4.13 10.87
N ASN A 97 -7.99 5.12 10.01
CA ASN A 97 -9.09 6.08 10.18
C ASN A 97 -10.36 5.70 9.41
N HIS A 98 -10.36 4.61 8.62
CA HIS A 98 -11.54 4.16 7.90
C HIS A 98 -12.39 3.28 8.81
N ARG A 99 -13.33 3.89 9.54
CA ARG A 99 -14.38 3.16 10.24
C ARG A 99 -15.42 2.75 9.22
N PHE A 100 -15.49 1.46 8.90
CA PHE A 100 -16.56 0.95 8.05
C PHE A 100 -17.90 1.14 8.75
N PRO A 101 -18.95 1.55 8.02
CA PRO A 101 -20.29 1.44 8.56
C PRO A 101 -20.58 -0.04 8.78
N VAL A 102 -21.49 -0.32 9.72
CA VAL A 102 -22.05 -1.62 10.11
C VAL A 102 -21.20 -2.55 10.97
N ALA A 103 -21.78 -2.84 12.15
CA ALA A 103 -21.55 -4.07 12.88
C ALA A 103 -21.80 -5.26 11.93
N GLY A 104 -20.80 -6.11 11.73
CA GLY A 104 -20.92 -7.24 10.82
C GLY A 104 -19.57 -7.84 10.45
N TRP A 105 -19.63 -8.95 9.73
CA TRP A 105 -18.48 -9.66 9.18
C TRP A 105 -18.60 -9.70 7.66
N ALA A 106 -17.47 -9.65 6.98
CA ALA A 106 -17.39 -9.75 5.53
C ALA A 106 -16.36 -10.79 5.10
N TRP A 107 -16.67 -11.57 4.08
CA TRP A 107 -15.76 -12.54 3.48
C TRP A 107 -14.49 -11.87 2.96
N VAL A 108 -13.35 -12.49 3.24
CA VAL A 108 -12.03 -12.07 2.75
C VAL A 108 -11.28 -13.29 2.22
N LYS A 109 -10.48 -13.09 1.16
CA LYS A 109 -9.64 -14.15 0.62
C LYS A 109 -8.42 -14.36 1.53
N SER A 110 -8.39 -15.51 2.17
CA SER A 110 -7.22 -15.97 2.92
C SER A 110 -6.01 -16.17 1.98
N ILE A 111 -5.01 -15.29 2.07
CA ILE A 111 -3.69 -15.46 1.42
C ILE A 111 -2.60 -15.14 2.44
N PHE A 112 -1.87 -16.16 2.88
CA PHE A 112 -0.74 -16.03 3.77
C PHE A 112 0.50 -16.56 3.06
N ASP A 113 1.56 -15.75 2.98
CA ASP A 113 2.83 -16.19 2.38
C ASP A 113 3.65 -17.04 3.36
N ASN A 114 3.37 -16.88 4.66
CA ASN A 114 4.08 -17.54 5.73
C ASN A 114 3.12 -17.79 6.91
N PRO A 115 3.47 -18.73 7.81
CA PRO A 115 2.64 -19.05 8.97
C PRO A 115 2.55 -17.92 10.02
N ALA A 116 3.43 -16.92 10.00
CA ALA A 116 3.35 -15.79 10.92
C ALA A 116 2.19 -14.85 10.56
N ASP A 117 1.95 -14.60 9.27
CA ASP A 117 0.80 -13.80 8.80
C ASP A 117 -0.53 -14.52 9.08
N GLU A 118 -0.52 -15.85 9.01
CA GLU A 118 -1.65 -16.69 9.40
C GLU A 118 -1.94 -16.59 10.91
N PHE A 119 -0.91 -16.53 11.74
CA PHE A 119 -1.07 -16.29 13.18
C PHE A 119 -1.59 -14.88 13.48
N LEU A 120 -1.05 -13.86 12.81
CA LEU A 120 -1.47 -12.45 13.00
C LEU A 120 -2.92 -12.20 12.59
N SER A 121 -3.42 -12.95 11.61
CA SER A 121 -4.83 -12.92 11.21
C SER A 121 -5.74 -13.78 12.10
N GLY A 122 -5.23 -14.44 13.15
CA GLY A 122 -6.04 -15.29 14.03
C GLY A 122 -6.75 -16.44 13.30
N SER A 123 -6.29 -16.80 12.11
CA SER A 123 -6.93 -17.77 11.22
C SER A 123 -6.59 -19.21 11.57
N GLY A 124 -5.51 -19.46 12.29
CA GLY A 124 -5.28 -20.73 13.00
C GLY A 124 -4.97 -21.96 12.15
N GLY A 125 -4.47 -21.84 10.91
CA GLY A 125 -4.01 -22.98 10.11
C GLY A 125 -5.09 -23.56 9.19
N GLY A 126 -5.12 -23.18 7.91
CA GLY A 126 -5.92 -23.87 6.88
C GLY A 126 -6.42 -23.02 5.71
N GLN A 127 -6.93 -23.68 4.66
CA GLN A 127 -7.63 -23.00 3.56
C GLN A 127 -9.00 -22.48 4.02
N LEU A 128 -9.01 -21.26 4.57
CA LEU A 128 -10.22 -20.58 5.01
C LEU A 128 -10.97 -19.92 3.85
N SER A 129 -11.43 -20.75 2.93
CA SER A 129 -12.08 -20.34 1.70
C SER A 129 -13.38 -21.07 1.46
N CYS A 130 -13.99 -21.75 2.44
CA CYS A 130 -15.21 -22.53 2.21
C CYS A 130 -15.05 -23.55 1.06
N LEU A 131 -13.95 -24.31 1.10
CA LEU A 131 -13.55 -25.25 0.05
C LEU A 131 -13.43 -24.57 -1.34
N GLY A 132 -12.74 -23.43 -1.41
CA GLY A 132 -12.57 -22.69 -2.66
C GLY A 132 -13.84 -21.94 -3.10
N TRP A 133 -14.65 -21.54 -2.14
CA TRP A 133 -15.92 -20.84 -2.26
C TRP A 133 -17.01 -21.70 -2.91
N SER A 134 -17.02 -23.00 -2.59
CA SER A 134 -17.92 -24.00 -3.17
C SER A 134 -18.82 -24.70 -2.15
N SER A 135 -18.65 -24.40 -0.86
CA SER A 135 -19.40 -25.04 0.23
C SER A 135 -20.20 -24.04 1.04
N ASN A 136 -21.44 -24.41 1.37
CA ASN A 136 -22.29 -23.75 2.36
C ASN A 136 -22.50 -24.62 3.60
N ALA A 137 -21.65 -25.62 3.82
CA ALA A 137 -21.79 -26.48 4.99
C ALA A 137 -21.45 -25.70 6.28
N SER A 138 -22.18 -25.99 7.36
CA SER A 138 -21.99 -25.28 8.64
C SER A 138 -20.69 -25.65 9.38
N PHE A 139 -20.05 -26.75 8.99
CA PHE A 139 -18.79 -27.22 9.56
C PHE A 139 -17.57 -26.65 8.80
N ASP A 140 -17.72 -26.33 7.52
CA ASP A 140 -16.67 -25.68 6.75
C ASP A 140 -16.48 -24.23 7.19
N LYS A 141 -15.25 -23.74 7.01
CA LYS A 141 -14.81 -22.42 7.46
C LYS A 141 -14.31 -21.56 6.32
N GLY A 142 -14.72 -20.30 6.36
CA GLY A 142 -14.16 -19.21 5.57
C GLY A 142 -13.56 -18.16 6.49
N LEU A 143 -12.65 -17.36 5.95
CA LEU A 143 -12.11 -16.22 6.69
C LEU A 143 -12.99 -15.00 6.46
N ALA A 144 -13.30 -14.29 7.54
CA ALA A 144 -14.01 -13.03 7.48
C ALA A 144 -13.27 -11.94 8.28
N ILE A 145 -13.61 -10.69 7.99
CA ILE A 145 -13.14 -9.51 8.70
C ILE A 145 -14.31 -8.64 9.16
N ASN A 146 -14.17 -7.98 10.31
CA ASN A 146 -15.16 -7.02 10.80
C ASN A 146 -14.71 -5.56 10.59
N GLY A 147 -15.59 -4.61 10.94
CA GLY A 147 -15.29 -3.17 10.83
C GLY A 147 -14.12 -2.66 11.70
N ASP A 148 -13.68 -3.45 12.69
CA ASP A 148 -12.54 -3.16 13.56
C ASP A 148 -11.23 -3.77 13.05
N SER A 149 -11.23 -4.31 11.82
CA SER A 149 -10.10 -5.03 11.22
C SER A 149 -9.70 -6.32 11.95
N ASN A 150 -10.61 -6.89 12.74
CA ASN A 150 -10.41 -8.21 13.33
C ASN A 150 -10.79 -9.29 12.33
N PHE A 151 -9.91 -10.26 12.18
CA PHE A 151 -10.13 -11.46 11.38
C PHE A 151 -10.70 -12.58 12.26
N SER A 152 -11.57 -13.41 11.68
CA SER A 152 -12.12 -14.57 12.36
C SER A 152 -12.60 -15.63 11.38
N GLN A 153 -12.54 -16.89 11.80
CA GLN A 153 -13.16 -17.98 11.06
C GLN A 153 -14.68 -17.93 11.21
N GLN A 154 -15.38 -17.92 10.10
CA GLN A 154 -16.85 -17.94 10.06
C GLN A 154 -17.34 -19.22 9.38
N LYS A 155 -18.53 -19.68 9.77
CA LYS A 155 -19.17 -20.84 9.13
C LYS A 155 -19.63 -20.46 7.73
N CYS A 156 -19.40 -21.33 6.76
CA CYS A 156 -19.70 -21.04 5.35
C CYS A 156 -21.21 -20.93 5.04
N ASN A 157 -22.08 -21.35 5.96
CA ASN A 157 -23.52 -21.19 5.85
C ASN A 157 -24.05 -19.84 6.34
N LEU A 158 -23.18 -18.93 6.80
CA LEU A 158 -23.56 -17.59 7.23
C LEU A 158 -23.62 -16.65 6.03
N LEU A 159 -24.64 -15.78 6.02
CA LEU A 159 -24.73 -14.67 5.09
C LEU A 159 -23.84 -13.54 5.60
N LEU A 160 -22.71 -13.33 4.93
CA LEU A 160 -21.78 -12.25 5.22
C LEU A 160 -21.59 -11.35 4.01
N ASN A 161 -21.31 -10.08 4.25
CA ASN A 161 -20.95 -9.14 3.19
C ASN A 161 -19.60 -9.54 2.55
N ILE A 162 -19.15 -8.82 1.53
CA ILE A 162 -17.88 -9.10 0.85
C ILE A 162 -16.96 -7.91 1.05
N SER A 163 -15.73 -8.16 1.50
CA SER A 163 -14.70 -7.14 1.59
C SER A 163 -14.13 -6.85 0.21
N CYS A 164 -14.14 -5.58 -0.23
CA CYS A 164 -13.75 -5.19 -1.58
C CYS A 164 -12.55 -4.25 -1.60
N CYS A 165 -11.60 -4.56 -2.48
CA CYS A 165 -10.36 -3.81 -2.68
C CYS A 165 -10.21 -3.46 -4.17
N GLU A 166 -9.53 -2.36 -4.46
CA GLU A 166 -9.11 -2.03 -5.84
C GLU A 166 -8.28 -3.17 -6.43
N LYS A 167 -8.48 -3.46 -7.73
CA LYS A 167 -7.81 -4.56 -8.44
C LYS A 167 -6.32 -4.34 -8.60
#